data_AF-A0A0D2IDG1-F1
#
_entry.id   AF-A0A0D2IDG1-F1
#
_cell.length_a   1.000
_cell.length_b   1.000
_cell.length_c   1.000
_cell.angle_alpha   90.00
_cell.angle_beta   90.00
_cell.angle_gamma   90.00
#
_symmetry.space_group_name_H-M   'P 1'
#
loop_
_entity.id
_entity.type
_entity.pdbx_description
1 polymer ?
#
loop_
_entity_poly.entity_id
_entity_poly.type
_entity_poly.pdbx_seq_one_letter_code
_entity_poly.pdbx_strand_id
1 'polypeptide(L)'
;MAQHAEASTIPSVKDLASSDCSELAFAPNQKQSHPIGFRPGPSTDSPNRVEASKRRACLNTIISFLNDQNTSSPVTLTESLQLWRGFYVALYMHDSKNALSVQRLAAELAATLRIMDEKDHESPAASAPGSDAQSHPWLDVWTTAFWETVCREWSSIDQWRMNKVLLLVRFFVRELFSLAFGWATNTDASASTSTPQSLVASQLQILENWPLSPRERKVPDGLRLHVLDVWVDELAGQFDAAQRDVAVAESEQQSDDGDAVADAQKVKTVLLDTAKAFMAPVEKLSKEALSRGVKVRAKEAIQLAEEKFS
;
A
#
# COMPACT_ATOMS: atom_id res chain seq x y z
N MET A 1 26.23 -9.30 -29.92
CA MET A 1 25.31 -8.17 -30.14
C MET A 1 24.47 -8.04 -28.89
N ALA A 2 24.86 -7.16 -27.99
CA ALA A 2 24.11 -6.86 -26.77
C ALA A 2 22.87 -6.06 -27.18
N GLN A 3 21.68 -6.61 -26.95
CA GLN A 3 20.44 -5.85 -27.00
C GLN A 3 20.43 -4.94 -25.77
N HIS A 4 20.57 -3.63 -26.00
CA HIS A 4 20.25 -2.64 -24.99
C HIS A 4 18.75 -2.72 -24.71
N ALA A 5 18.37 -3.21 -23.54
CA ALA A 5 17.03 -3.02 -23.02
C ALA A 5 16.82 -1.51 -22.82
N GLU A 6 15.85 -0.93 -23.52
CA GLU A 6 15.37 0.42 -23.24
C GLU A 6 14.84 0.45 -21.81
N ALA A 7 15.51 1.18 -20.92
CA ALA A 7 15.01 1.41 -19.57
C ALA A 7 13.69 2.20 -19.68
N SER A 8 12.60 1.58 -19.24
CA SER A 8 11.30 2.24 -19.18
C SER A 8 11.41 3.49 -18.30
N THR A 9 11.28 4.67 -18.90
CA THR A 9 11.45 5.94 -18.19
C THR A 9 10.24 6.19 -17.30
N ILE A 10 10.47 6.47 -16.02
CA ILE A 10 9.40 6.74 -15.04
C ILE A 10 8.51 7.90 -15.54
N PRO A 11 7.17 7.75 -15.50
CA PRO A 11 6.25 8.83 -15.85
C PRO A 11 6.50 10.10 -15.03
N SER A 12 6.47 11.26 -15.68
CA SER A 12 6.67 12.55 -15.01
C SER A 12 5.58 12.82 -13.95
N VAL A 13 5.98 12.81 -12.67
CA VAL A 13 5.10 13.08 -11.51
C VAL A 13 4.62 14.55 -11.48
N LYS A 14 5.19 15.43 -12.31
CA LYS A 14 4.86 16.87 -12.35
C LYS A 14 3.38 17.12 -12.63
N ASP A 15 2.74 16.28 -13.44
CA ASP A 15 1.32 16.42 -13.81
C ASP A 15 0.35 16.06 -12.68
N LEU A 16 0.83 15.38 -11.63
CA LEU A 16 0.05 15.12 -10.41
C LEU A 16 0.02 16.32 -9.46
N ALA A 17 1.03 17.19 -9.54
CA ALA A 17 1.22 18.34 -8.65
C ALA A 17 0.90 19.70 -9.28
N SER A 18 0.59 19.75 -10.58
CA SER A 18 0.31 21.01 -11.27
C SER A 18 -1.05 21.60 -10.86
N SER A 19 -1.00 22.81 -10.27
CA SER A 19 -2.04 23.84 -10.33
C SER A 19 -1.66 24.98 -11.31
N ASP A 20 -0.51 24.88 -11.99
CA ASP A 20 -0.03 25.93 -12.89
C ASP A 20 -0.52 25.68 -14.31
N CYS A 21 -1.61 26.35 -14.64
CA CYS A 21 -2.11 26.49 -16.00
C CYS A 21 -1.42 27.67 -16.70
N SER A 22 -0.12 27.56 -16.97
CA SER A 22 0.57 28.51 -17.85
C SER A 22 1.90 27.96 -18.34
N GLU A 23 1.86 27.04 -19.30
CA GLU A 23 2.85 26.95 -20.38
C GLU A 23 2.44 25.86 -21.38
N LEU A 24 1.56 26.22 -22.31
CA LEU A 24 1.48 25.58 -23.63
C LEU A 24 1.40 26.69 -24.67
N ALA A 25 2.54 27.32 -24.93
CA ALA A 25 2.73 28.13 -26.13
C ALA A 25 3.70 27.38 -27.05
N PHE A 26 3.16 26.60 -27.98
CA PHE A 26 3.84 26.28 -29.23
C PHE A 26 2.81 26.27 -30.37
N ALA A 27 2.86 27.32 -31.17
CA ALA A 27 2.42 27.37 -32.57
C ALA A 27 3.36 28.39 -33.26
N PRO A 28 3.55 28.38 -34.60
CA PRO A 28 2.73 27.69 -35.61
C PRO A 28 3.52 27.03 -36.77
N ASN A 29 2.89 26.10 -37.48
CA ASN A 29 2.72 26.19 -38.95
C ASN A 29 1.91 25.01 -39.49
N GLN A 30 0.73 25.28 -40.05
CA GLN A 30 0.39 24.87 -41.42
C GLN A 30 -0.99 25.41 -41.80
N LYS A 31 -1.05 26.04 -42.98
CA LYS A 31 -2.27 26.41 -43.70
C LYS A 31 -3.04 25.15 -44.08
N GLN A 32 -4.37 25.14 -43.88
CA GLN A 32 -5.31 24.60 -44.87
C GLN A 32 -6.76 25.04 -44.58
N SER A 33 -7.49 25.15 -45.68
CA SER A 33 -8.80 25.75 -45.92
C SER A 33 -10.00 25.05 -45.27
N HIS A 34 -11.03 25.83 -44.93
CA HIS A 34 -12.37 25.35 -44.53
C HIS A 34 -13.14 24.69 -45.71
N PRO A 35 -14.13 23.83 -45.40
CA PRO A 35 -15.50 24.34 -45.34
C PRO A 35 -16.31 23.91 -44.09
N ILE A 36 -17.24 24.81 -43.78
CA ILE A 36 -18.37 24.83 -42.83
C ILE A 36 -18.76 23.46 -42.23
N GLY A 37 -18.47 23.30 -40.93
CA GLY A 37 -19.03 22.29 -40.05
C GLY A 37 -19.35 22.92 -38.69
N PHE A 38 -20.51 22.59 -38.14
CA PHE A 38 -21.02 22.97 -36.82
C PHE A 38 -19.90 23.27 -35.80
N ARG A 39 -19.82 24.50 -35.29
CA ARG A 39 -18.99 24.80 -34.10
C ARG A 39 -19.63 24.09 -32.90
N PRO A 40 -18.99 23.10 -32.26
CA PRO A 40 -19.35 22.79 -30.89
C PRO A 40 -19.04 24.06 -30.07
N GLY A 41 -19.98 24.49 -29.22
CA GLY A 41 -19.69 25.53 -28.23
C GLY A 41 -18.47 25.16 -27.40
N PRO A 42 -17.77 26.13 -26.77
CA PRO A 42 -16.65 25.81 -25.89
C PRO A 42 -17.12 24.79 -24.86
N SER A 43 -16.41 23.65 -24.72
CA SER A 43 -16.77 22.65 -23.73
C SER A 43 -16.77 23.33 -22.37
N THR A 44 -17.94 23.38 -21.73
CA THR A 44 -18.14 23.98 -20.41
C THR A 44 -17.62 23.09 -19.28
N ASP A 45 -16.58 22.32 -19.56
CA ASP A 45 -15.94 21.53 -18.52
C ASP A 45 -15.21 22.49 -17.58
N SER A 46 -15.65 22.49 -16.33
CA SER A 46 -15.02 23.32 -15.31
C SER A 46 -13.51 23.00 -15.26
N PRO A 47 -12.63 24.00 -15.15
CA PRO A 47 -11.18 23.78 -15.09
C PRO A 47 -10.78 22.72 -14.05
N ASN A 48 -11.44 22.71 -12.89
CA ASN A 48 -11.25 21.71 -11.84
C ASN A 48 -11.57 20.27 -12.29
N ARG A 49 -12.59 20.07 -13.15
CA ARG A 49 -12.93 18.75 -13.72
C ARG A 49 -11.84 18.28 -14.68
N VAL A 50 -11.31 19.17 -15.51
CA VAL A 50 -10.22 18.87 -16.45
C VAL A 50 -8.95 18.47 -15.70
N GLU A 51 -8.59 19.19 -14.64
CA GLU A 51 -7.43 18.88 -13.80
C GLU A 51 -7.58 17.57 -13.04
N ALA A 52 -8.77 17.30 -12.47
CA ALA A 52 -9.05 16.01 -11.82
C ALA A 52 -8.93 14.85 -12.81
N SER A 53 -9.41 15.03 -14.05
CA SER A 53 -9.29 14.01 -15.09
C SER A 53 -7.83 13.77 -15.52
N LYS A 54 -7.00 14.82 -15.59
CA LYS A 54 -5.56 14.69 -15.87
C LYS A 54 -4.83 13.93 -14.77
N ARG A 55 -5.09 14.26 -13.50
CA ARG A 55 -4.53 13.52 -12.34
C ARG A 55 -4.91 12.04 -12.39
N ARG A 56 -6.17 11.75 -12.75
CA ARG A 56 -6.65 10.38 -12.89
C ARG A 56 -5.98 9.62 -14.03
N ALA A 57 -5.79 10.26 -15.18
CA ALA A 57 -5.09 9.66 -16.31
C ALA A 57 -3.62 9.35 -15.94
N CYS A 58 -2.93 10.31 -15.32
CA CYS A 58 -1.55 10.13 -14.86
C CYS A 58 -1.41 9.00 -13.83
N LEU A 59 -2.35 8.88 -12.87
CA LEU A 59 -2.38 7.77 -11.92
C LEU A 59 -2.52 6.42 -12.62
N ASN A 60 -3.43 6.31 -13.60
CA ASN A 60 -3.58 5.08 -14.38
C ASN A 60 -2.29 4.75 -15.17
N THR A 61 -1.59 5.76 -15.72
CA THR A 61 -0.30 5.57 -16.38
C THR A 61 0.76 5.04 -15.42
N ILE A 62 0.83 5.56 -14.19
CA ILE A 62 1.77 5.06 -13.18
C ILE A 62 1.44 3.63 -12.79
N ILE A 63 0.16 3.31 -12.55
CA ILE A 63 -0.24 1.95 -12.21
C ILE A 63 0.10 0.98 -13.36
N SER A 64 -0.17 1.36 -14.62
CA SER A 64 0.26 0.57 -15.78
C SER A 64 1.78 0.37 -15.79
N PHE A 65 2.54 1.47 -15.63
CA PHE A 65 4.00 1.41 -15.58
C PHE A 65 4.51 0.43 -14.51
N LEU A 66 3.92 0.43 -13.31
CA LEU A 66 4.29 -0.49 -12.23
C LEU A 66 3.99 -1.95 -12.57
N ASN A 67 2.85 -2.23 -13.21
CA ASN A 67 2.50 -3.57 -13.68
C ASN A 67 3.45 -4.05 -14.79
N ASP A 68 3.80 -3.15 -15.72
CA ASP A 68 4.63 -3.45 -16.89
C ASP A 68 6.14 -3.48 -16.56
N GLN A 69 6.55 -3.05 -15.36
CA GLN A 69 7.96 -3.06 -14.99
C GLN A 69 8.54 -4.48 -14.99
N ASN A 70 9.75 -4.57 -15.54
CA ASN A 70 10.55 -5.78 -15.52
C ASN A 70 11.07 -6.03 -14.10
N THR A 71 10.82 -7.23 -13.58
CA THR A 71 11.27 -7.70 -12.26
C THR A 71 12.78 -7.66 -12.07
N SER A 72 13.55 -7.66 -13.16
CA SER A 72 15.02 -7.55 -13.15
C SER A 72 15.53 -6.13 -12.86
N SER A 73 14.66 -5.13 -12.85
CA SER A 73 15.01 -3.72 -12.57
C SER A 73 14.10 -3.16 -11.48
N PRO A 74 14.39 -3.45 -10.19
CA PRO A 74 13.59 -2.95 -9.07
C PRO A 74 13.54 -1.43 -9.01
N VAL A 75 12.36 -0.90 -8.73
CA VAL A 75 12.18 0.53 -8.45
C VAL A 75 12.94 0.87 -7.17
N THR A 76 13.82 1.87 -7.27
CA THR A 76 14.65 2.30 -6.15
C THR A 76 13.82 3.06 -5.10
N LEU A 77 14.32 3.15 -3.87
CA LEU A 77 13.65 3.91 -2.79
C LEU A 77 13.35 5.36 -3.20
N THR A 78 14.29 6.03 -3.89
CA THR A 78 14.11 7.41 -4.35
C THR A 78 12.93 7.52 -5.33
N GLU A 79 12.81 6.57 -6.25
CA GLU A 79 11.74 6.54 -7.23
C GLU A 79 10.40 6.21 -6.56
N SER A 80 10.37 5.25 -5.63
CA SER A 80 9.19 4.96 -4.81
C SER A 80 8.74 6.18 -4.00
N LEU A 81 9.67 6.96 -3.42
CA LEU A 81 9.35 8.20 -2.71
C LEU A 81 8.75 9.28 -3.63
N GLN A 82 9.22 9.37 -4.87
CA GLN A 82 8.66 10.28 -5.86
C GLN A 82 7.24 9.87 -6.27
N LEU A 83 7.03 8.58 -6.50
CA LEU A 83 5.73 8.02 -6.87
C LEU A 83 4.71 8.16 -5.73
N TRP A 84 5.09 7.79 -4.50
CA TRP A 84 4.24 7.98 -3.32
C TRP A 84 3.92 9.44 -3.04
N ARG A 85 4.86 10.35 -3.28
CA ARG A 85 4.57 11.79 -3.23
C ARG A 85 3.52 12.18 -4.27
N GLY A 86 3.62 11.67 -5.50
CA GLY A 86 2.61 11.85 -6.53
C GLY A 86 1.22 11.36 -6.11
N PHE A 87 1.15 10.14 -5.58
CA PHE A 87 -0.09 9.53 -5.08
C PHE A 87 -0.70 10.31 -3.92
N TYR A 88 0.13 10.75 -2.98
CA TYR A 88 -0.28 11.62 -1.88
C TYR A 88 -0.92 12.91 -2.41
N VAL A 89 -0.27 13.60 -3.35
CA VAL A 89 -0.80 14.84 -3.93
C VAL A 89 -2.09 14.58 -4.70
N ALA A 90 -2.18 13.47 -5.43
CA ALA A 90 -3.40 13.08 -6.13
C ALA A 90 -4.60 12.94 -5.18
N LEU A 91 -4.41 12.27 -4.03
CA LEU A 91 -5.43 12.13 -3.00
C LEU A 91 -5.72 13.46 -2.27
N TYR A 92 -4.68 14.22 -1.94
CA TYR A 92 -4.76 15.51 -1.27
C TYR A 92 -5.59 16.52 -2.08
N MET A 93 -5.40 16.53 -3.41
CA MET A 93 -6.12 17.39 -4.35
C MET A 93 -7.44 16.77 -4.87
N HIS A 94 -7.85 15.61 -4.34
CA HIS A 94 -9.08 14.95 -4.75
C HIS A 94 -10.31 15.57 -4.08
N ASP A 95 -10.74 16.74 -4.54
CA ASP A 95 -11.85 17.51 -3.96
C ASP A 95 -13.24 17.04 -4.41
N SER A 96 -13.51 15.73 -4.27
CA SER A 96 -14.80 15.14 -4.60
C SER A 96 -15.75 15.18 -3.39
N LYS A 97 -16.97 15.69 -3.60
CA LYS A 97 -18.08 15.60 -2.62
C LYS A 97 -18.64 14.17 -2.48
N ASN A 98 -18.32 13.29 -3.42
CA ASN A 98 -18.74 11.90 -3.38
C ASN A 98 -17.76 11.09 -2.52
N ALA A 99 -18.17 10.75 -1.30
CA ALA A 99 -17.36 9.97 -0.36
C ALA A 99 -16.88 8.63 -0.96
N LEU A 100 -17.71 7.97 -1.77
CA LEU A 100 -17.35 6.73 -2.45
C LEU A 100 -16.21 6.93 -3.45
N SER A 101 -16.13 8.09 -4.10
CA SER A 101 -15.02 8.42 -5.00
C SER A 101 -13.70 8.56 -4.24
N VAL A 102 -13.72 9.17 -3.05
CA VAL A 102 -12.54 9.29 -2.18
C VAL A 102 -12.11 7.90 -1.68
N GLN A 103 -13.07 7.08 -1.23
CA GLN A 103 -12.81 5.70 -0.78
C GLN A 103 -12.17 4.86 -1.88
N ARG A 104 -12.72 4.89 -3.10
CA ARG A 104 -12.17 4.15 -4.24
C ARG A 104 -10.72 4.56 -4.54
N LEU A 105 -10.44 5.87 -4.58
CA LEU A 105 -9.09 6.35 -4.82
C LEU A 105 -8.12 5.88 -3.72
N ALA A 106 -8.49 6.04 -2.45
CA ALA A 106 -7.65 5.59 -1.34
C ALA A 106 -7.39 4.06 -1.38
N ALA A 107 -8.43 3.28 -1.69
CA ALA A 107 -8.32 1.82 -1.79
C ALA A 107 -7.42 1.40 -2.95
N GLU A 108 -7.55 2.05 -4.11
CA GLU A 108 -6.70 1.77 -5.27
C GLU A 108 -5.23 2.10 -5.02
N LEU A 109 -4.95 3.23 -4.34
CA LEU A 109 -3.58 3.57 -3.94
C LEU A 109 -3.00 2.53 -2.98
N ALA A 110 -3.78 2.07 -1.99
CA ALA A 110 -3.36 1.03 -1.07
C ALA A 110 -3.14 -0.32 -1.78
N ALA A 111 -3.99 -0.67 -2.75
CA ALA A 111 -3.89 -1.91 -3.51
C ALA A 111 -2.62 -2.03 -4.36
N THR A 112 -1.86 -0.94 -4.56
CA THR A 112 -0.53 -1.01 -5.18
C THR A 112 0.46 -1.89 -4.41
N LEU A 113 0.21 -2.15 -3.12
CA LEU A 113 0.96 -3.16 -2.35
C LEU A 113 0.91 -4.54 -3.01
N ARG A 114 -0.24 -4.95 -3.55
CA ARG A 114 -0.40 -6.26 -4.19
C ARG A 114 0.43 -6.37 -5.47
N ILE A 115 0.52 -5.28 -6.22
CA ILE A 115 1.38 -5.21 -7.42
C ILE A 115 2.84 -5.47 -7.02
N MET A 116 3.31 -4.86 -5.93
CA MET A 116 4.70 -5.07 -5.47
C MET A 116 4.92 -6.49 -4.95
N ASP A 117 3.97 -7.05 -4.21
CA ASP A 117 4.01 -8.42 -3.72
C ASP A 117 4.08 -9.43 -4.89
N GLU A 118 3.25 -9.26 -5.91
CA GLU A 118 3.27 -10.07 -7.14
C GLU A 118 4.65 -9.99 -7.83
N LYS A 119 5.25 -8.79 -7.91
CA LYS A 119 6.60 -8.61 -8.50
C LYS A 119 7.70 -9.34 -7.72
N ASP A 120 7.61 -9.37 -6.40
CA ASP A 120 8.54 -10.13 -5.56
C ASP A 120 8.37 -11.66 -5.78
N HIS A 121 7.13 -12.14 -5.94
CA HIS A 121 6.85 -13.55 -6.25
C HIS A 121 7.31 -13.96 -7.66
N GLU A 122 7.24 -13.07 -8.65
CA GLU A 122 7.75 -13.28 -10.01
C GLU A 122 9.29 -13.33 -10.08
N SER A 123 9.99 -12.82 -9.05
CA SER A 123 11.46 -12.68 -9.01
C SER A 123 12.14 -13.43 -7.84
N PRO A 124 11.94 -14.75 -7.67
CA PRO A 124 12.54 -15.50 -6.56
C PRO A 124 14.08 -15.62 -6.67
N ALA A 125 14.67 -15.26 -7.82
CA ALA A 125 16.10 -15.40 -8.10
C ALA A 125 17.00 -14.46 -7.29
N ALA A 126 16.48 -13.38 -6.69
CA ALA A 126 17.25 -12.50 -5.80
C ALA A 126 17.50 -13.09 -4.40
N SER A 127 16.85 -14.21 -4.08
CA SER A 127 16.95 -14.91 -2.78
C SER A 127 18.01 -16.02 -2.76
N ALA A 128 18.79 -16.19 -3.83
CA ALA A 128 19.85 -17.18 -3.87
C ALA A 128 20.99 -16.80 -2.89
N PRO A 129 21.39 -17.70 -1.97
CA PRO A 129 22.46 -17.41 -1.03
C PRO A 129 23.80 -17.35 -1.77
N GLY A 130 24.30 -16.13 -2.03
CA GLY A 130 25.62 -15.91 -2.61
C GLY A 130 25.76 -14.74 -3.60
N SER A 131 24.68 -14.02 -3.93
CA SER A 131 24.80 -12.78 -4.72
C SER A 131 24.94 -11.56 -3.80
N ASP A 132 26.11 -10.94 -3.81
CA ASP A 132 26.43 -9.65 -3.15
C ASP A 132 25.68 -8.43 -3.75
N ALA A 133 24.50 -8.66 -4.35
CA ALA A 133 23.63 -7.59 -4.82
C ALA A 133 22.58 -7.34 -3.74
N GLN A 134 22.77 -6.23 -3.01
CA GLN A 134 21.85 -5.64 -2.05
C GLN A 134 20.52 -5.25 -2.73
N SER A 135 19.77 -6.25 -3.16
CA SER A 135 18.50 -6.13 -3.85
C SER A 135 17.42 -6.20 -2.78
N HIS A 136 16.91 -5.04 -2.36
CA HIS A 136 15.80 -5.00 -1.42
C HIS A 136 14.51 -5.44 -2.14
N PRO A 137 13.65 -6.26 -1.51
CA PRO A 137 12.35 -6.64 -2.08
C PRO A 137 11.52 -5.42 -2.47
N TRP A 138 10.79 -5.51 -3.58
CA TRP A 138 9.94 -4.44 -4.09
C TRP A 138 8.95 -3.97 -3.03
N LEU A 139 8.32 -4.91 -2.33
CA LEU A 139 7.33 -4.63 -1.30
C LEU A 139 7.93 -3.88 -0.11
N ASP A 140 9.15 -4.25 0.31
CA ASP A 140 9.84 -3.61 1.44
C ASP A 140 10.19 -2.16 1.14
N VAL A 141 10.75 -1.92 -0.06
CA VAL A 141 11.11 -0.57 -0.54
C VAL A 141 9.85 0.29 -0.68
N TRP A 142 8.80 -0.26 -1.28
CA TRP A 142 7.55 0.44 -1.50
C TRP A 142 6.83 0.80 -0.20
N THR A 143 6.80 -0.13 0.76
CA THR A 143 6.18 0.07 2.08
C THR A 143 6.97 1.08 2.90
N THR A 144 8.30 1.02 2.85
CA THR A 144 9.17 2.03 3.47
C THR A 144 8.89 3.43 2.90
N ALA A 145 8.82 3.55 1.57
CA ALA A 145 8.55 4.81 0.90
C ALA A 145 7.17 5.41 1.24
N PHE A 146 6.15 4.55 1.40
CA PHE A 146 4.82 4.98 1.85
C PHE A 146 4.89 5.64 3.23
N TRP A 147 5.43 4.92 4.22
CA TRP A 147 5.47 5.42 5.59
C TRP A 147 6.35 6.66 5.73
N GLU A 148 7.50 6.70 5.03
CA GLU A 148 8.35 7.88 4.99
C GLU A 148 7.62 9.10 4.41
N THR A 149 6.86 8.91 3.33
CA THR A 149 6.07 9.97 2.70
C THR A 149 5.00 10.47 3.64
N VAL A 150 4.19 9.58 4.23
CA VAL A 150 3.10 9.98 5.15
C VAL A 150 3.67 10.67 6.39
N CYS A 151 4.77 10.18 6.96
CA CYS A 151 5.42 10.81 8.11
C CYS A 151 5.88 12.24 7.79
N ARG A 152 6.53 12.43 6.63
CA ARG A 152 7.02 13.75 6.19
C ARG A 152 5.87 14.75 6.00
N GLU A 153 4.77 14.31 5.40
CA GLU A 153 3.66 15.21 5.05
C GLU A 153 2.66 15.41 6.20
N TRP A 154 2.63 14.55 7.23
CA TRP A 154 1.58 14.53 8.25
C TRP A 154 1.25 15.90 8.88
N SER A 155 2.30 16.67 9.21
CA SER A 155 2.15 17.95 9.90
C SER A 155 1.66 19.08 8.99
N SER A 156 1.73 18.90 7.66
CA SER A 156 1.26 19.87 6.68
C SER A 156 -0.21 19.66 6.28
N ILE A 157 -0.84 18.57 6.74
CA ILE A 157 -2.22 18.24 6.42
C ILE A 157 -3.18 19.16 7.19
N ASP A 158 -3.97 19.95 6.46
CA ASP A 158 -5.02 20.75 7.06
C ASP A 158 -6.26 19.91 7.43
N GLN A 159 -7.09 20.45 8.32
CA GLN A 159 -8.26 19.76 8.88
C GLN A 159 -9.26 19.23 7.84
N TRP A 160 -9.38 19.88 6.67
CA TRP A 160 -10.36 19.50 5.64
C TRP A 160 -9.91 18.29 4.82
N ARG A 161 -8.59 18.02 4.78
CA ARG A 161 -7.98 16.95 3.99
C ARG A 161 -7.58 15.75 4.83
N MET A 162 -7.47 15.93 6.15
CA MET A 162 -7.06 14.89 7.10
C MET A 162 -7.83 13.58 6.92
N ASN A 163 -9.17 13.62 6.85
CA ASN A 163 -10.00 12.41 6.74
C ASN A 163 -9.62 11.49 5.57
N LYS A 164 -9.16 12.06 4.44
CA LYS A 164 -8.78 11.28 3.26
C LYS A 164 -7.45 10.56 3.49
N VAL A 165 -6.50 11.22 4.14
CA VAL A 165 -5.19 10.64 4.47
C VAL A 165 -5.33 9.58 5.56
N LEU A 166 -6.15 9.82 6.59
CA LEU A 166 -6.49 8.82 7.60
C LEU A 166 -7.08 7.56 6.95
N LEU A 167 -7.98 7.74 5.98
CA LEU A 167 -8.58 6.63 5.24
C LEU A 167 -7.55 5.86 4.40
N LEU A 168 -6.62 6.55 3.73
CA LEU A 168 -5.53 5.91 3.00
C LEU A 168 -4.66 5.06 3.93
N VAL A 169 -4.25 5.59 5.09
CA VAL A 169 -3.48 4.83 6.08
C VAL A 169 -4.25 3.59 6.54
N ARG A 170 -5.56 3.72 6.80
CA ARG A 170 -6.41 2.59 7.19
C ARG A 170 -6.46 1.50 6.11
N PHE A 171 -6.61 1.88 4.84
CA PHE A 171 -6.59 0.91 3.74
C PHE A 171 -5.22 0.31 3.49
N PHE A 172 -4.15 1.10 3.64
CA PHE A 172 -2.79 0.58 3.53
C PHE A 172 -2.51 -0.52 4.58
N VAL A 173 -2.88 -0.26 5.83
CA VAL A 173 -2.77 -1.26 6.92
C VAL A 173 -3.63 -2.49 6.63
N ARG A 174 -4.88 -2.30 6.16
CA ARG A 174 -5.78 -3.40 5.76
C ARG A 174 -5.15 -4.29 4.67
N GLU A 175 -4.63 -3.67 3.61
CA GLU A 175 -4.03 -4.38 2.49
C GLU A 175 -2.77 -5.14 2.91
N LEU A 176 -1.93 -4.54 3.76
CA LEU A 176 -0.75 -5.23 4.29
C LEU A 176 -1.13 -6.47 5.11
N PHE A 177 -2.15 -6.39 5.96
CA PHE A 177 -2.63 -7.57 6.71
C PHE A 177 -3.26 -8.62 5.80
N SER A 178 -3.99 -8.20 4.75
CA SER A 178 -4.54 -9.11 3.75
C SER A 178 -3.45 -9.93 3.08
N LEU A 179 -2.35 -9.27 2.66
CA LEU A 179 -1.17 -9.94 2.10
C LEU A 179 -0.54 -10.89 3.12
N ALA A 180 -0.30 -10.42 4.34
CA ALA A 180 0.35 -11.21 5.38
C ALA A 180 -0.41 -12.50 5.72
N PHE A 181 -1.73 -12.44 5.82
CA PHE A 181 -2.54 -13.65 6.00
C PHE A 181 -2.57 -14.52 4.74
N GLY A 182 -2.58 -13.92 3.54
CA GLY A 182 -2.46 -14.67 2.29
C GLY A 182 -1.17 -15.48 2.19
N TRP A 183 -0.02 -14.92 2.56
CA TRP A 183 1.25 -15.66 2.63
C TRP A 183 1.19 -16.82 3.62
N ALA A 184 0.50 -16.60 4.75
CA ALA A 184 0.34 -17.59 5.80
C ALA A 184 -0.54 -18.78 5.38
N THR A 185 -1.57 -18.55 4.55
CA THR A 185 -2.48 -19.60 4.05
C THR A 185 -1.95 -20.31 2.80
N ASN A 186 -1.19 -19.62 1.94
CA ASN A 186 -0.68 -20.18 0.68
C ASN A 186 0.57 -21.08 0.86
N THR A 187 0.90 -21.46 2.10
CA THR A 187 2.06 -22.31 2.35
C THR A 187 1.74 -23.75 1.96
N ASP A 188 2.19 -24.17 0.77
CA ASP A 188 2.23 -25.60 0.41
C ASP A 188 2.95 -26.37 1.52
N ALA A 189 2.29 -27.39 2.08
CA ALA A 189 2.76 -28.17 3.24
C ALA A 189 4.13 -28.87 3.07
N SER A 190 4.76 -28.73 1.89
CA SER A 190 6.03 -29.37 1.49
C SER A 190 7.18 -28.36 1.27
N ALA A 191 6.92 -27.04 1.20
CA ALA A 191 7.98 -26.04 1.04
C ALA A 191 8.47 -25.57 2.42
N SER A 192 9.80 -25.56 2.61
CA SER A 192 10.48 -25.10 3.81
C SER A 192 9.90 -23.75 4.30
N THR A 193 9.38 -23.74 5.52
CA THR A 193 8.65 -22.67 6.24
C THR A 193 9.37 -21.33 6.40
N SER A 194 10.55 -21.13 5.78
CA SER A 194 11.37 -19.94 5.95
C SER A 194 10.92 -18.72 5.14
N THR A 195 10.18 -18.90 4.04
CA THR A 195 9.84 -17.79 3.13
C THR A 195 8.65 -16.92 3.57
N PRO A 196 7.52 -17.44 4.08
CA PRO A 196 6.41 -16.58 4.51
C PRO A 196 6.76 -15.83 5.82
N GLN A 197 7.49 -16.52 6.72
CA GLN A 197 7.90 -15.94 7.99
C GLN A 197 8.93 -14.82 7.80
N SER A 198 9.81 -14.91 6.79
CA SER A 198 10.76 -13.83 6.49
C SER A 198 10.09 -12.60 5.89
N LEU A 199 9.06 -12.77 5.04
CA LEU A 199 8.24 -11.67 4.51
C LEU A 199 7.52 -10.92 5.65
N VAL A 200 6.82 -11.66 6.51
CA VAL A 200 6.16 -11.09 7.69
C VAL A 200 7.17 -10.37 8.59
N ALA A 201 8.33 -10.99 8.85
CA ALA A 201 9.37 -10.38 9.68
C ALA A 201 9.93 -9.08 9.08
N SER A 202 10.14 -9.02 7.75
CA SER A 202 10.61 -7.79 7.08
C SER A 202 9.59 -6.66 7.20
N GLN A 203 8.31 -6.97 6.97
CA GLN A 203 7.23 -6.00 7.11
C GLN A 203 7.07 -5.51 8.56
N LEU A 204 7.18 -6.40 9.56
CA LEU A 204 7.20 -6.02 10.97
C LEU A 204 8.36 -5.07 11.29
N GLN A 205 9.55 -5.33 10.74
CA GLN A 205 10.69 -4.45 10.92
C GLN A 205 10.43 -3.05 10.36
N ILE A 206 9.78 -2.92 9.20
CA ILE A 206 9.40 -1.63 8.62
C ILE A 206 8.39 -0.91 9.53
N LEU A 207 7.38 -1.63 10.02
CA LEU A 207 6.36 -1.09 10.92
C LEU A 207 6.96 -0.60 12.24
N GLU A 208 7.92 -1.33 12.81
CA GLU A 208 8.68 -0.93 14.00
C GLU A 208 9.59 0.27 13.77
N ASN A 209 10.13 0.43 12.56
CA ASN A 209 10.98 1.57 12.21
C ASN A 209 10.17 2.84 11.94
N TRP A 210 8.91 2.69 11.49
CA TRP A 210 8.05 3.81 11.12
C TRP A 210 6.82 3.95 12.03
N PRO A 211 5.58 3.58 11.62
CA PRO A 211 4.37 4.02 12.32
C PRO A 211 4.29 3.55 13.78
N LEU A 212 4.97 2.46 14.14
CA LEU A 212 5.01 1.90 15.50
C LEU A 212 6.36 2.11 16.18
N SER A 213 7.21 3.01 15.66
CA SER A 213 8.47 3.34 16.30
C SER A 213 8.25 4.11 17.60
N PRO A 214 8.80 3.65 18.75
CA PRO A 214 8.56 4.29 20.04
C PRO A 214 9.25 5.63 20.22
N ARG A 215 10.33 5.87 19.47
CA ARG A 215 11.27 6.97 19.72
C ARG A 215 11.66 7.76 18.47
N GLU A 216 11.32 7.29 17.27
CA GLU A 216 11.69 8.00 16.04
C GLU A 216 10.98 9.35 15.95
N ARG A 217 11.75 10.44 15.87
CA ARG A 217 11.22 11.80 15.85
C ARG A 217 10.59 12.14 14.51
N LYS A 218 11.01 11.49 13.43
CA LYS A 218 10.43 11.65 12.09
C LYS A 218 8.98 11.18 12.02
N VAL A 219 8.57 10.29 12.93
CA VAL A 219 7.21 9.75 12.98
C VAL A 219 6.38 10.64 13.91
N PRO A 220 5.31 11.30 13.43
CA PRO A 220 4.47 12.17 14.25
C PRO A 220 3.53 11.38 15.16
N ASP A 221 3.27 11.89 16.37
CA ASP A 221 2.38 11.21 17.33
C ASP A 221 0.95 11.04 16.80
N GLY A 222 0.44 12.00 16.03
CA GLY A 222 -0.88 11.89 15.40
C GLY A 222 -0.98 10.68 14.47
N LEU A 223 0.09 10.34 13.76
CA LEU A 223 0.13 9.15 12.91
C LEU A 223 0.15 7.87 13.75
N ARG A 224 0.98 7.82 14.80
CA ARG A 224 1.01 6.67 15.73
C ARG A 224 -0.37 6.39 16.31
N LEU A 225 -1.04 7.44 16.79
CA LEU A 225 -2.37 7.35 17.38
C LEU A 225 -3.38 6.81 16.37
N HIS A 226 -3.41 7.36 15.15
CA HIS A 226 -4.32 6.87 14.12
C HIS A 226 -4.05 5.41 13.73
N VAL A 227 -2.78 5.03 13.58
CA VAL A 227 -2.42 3.64 13.27
C VAL A 227 -2.92 2.71 14.38
N LEU A 228 -2.72 3.07 15.65
CA LEU A 228 -3.24 2.30 16.78
C LEU A 228 -4.77 2.21 16.79
N ASP A 229 -5.47 3.28 16.39
CA ASP A 229 -6.94 3.33 16.36
C ASP A 229 -7.55 2.36 15.36
N VAL A 230 -6.86 2.11 14.25
CA VAL A 230 -7.35 1.21 13.20
C VAL A 230 -6.71 -0.17 13.27
N TRP A 231 -5.59 -0.34 14.00
CA TRP A 231 -4.75 -1.54 13.95
C TRP A 231 -5.54 -2.84 14.17
N VAL A 232 -6.23 -2.94 15.31
CA VAL A 232 -6.90 -4.16 15.74
C VAL A 232 -8.16 -4.43 14.93
N ASP A 233 -8.86 -3.38 14.50
CA ASP A 233 -10.01 -3.50 13.61
C ASP A 233 -9.62 -4.08 12.26
N GLU A 234 -8.53 -3.59 11.68
CA GLU A 234 -8.05 -4.10 10.39
C GLU A 234 -7.45 -5.49 10.51
N LEU A 235 -6.66 -5.75 11.57
CA LEU A 235 -6.06 -7.05 11.81
C LEU A 235 -7.13 -8.14 12.01
N ALA A 236 -8.11 -7.90 12.89
CA ALA A 236 -9.21 -8.83 13.12
C ALA A 236 -10.08 -9.00 11.88
N GLY A 237 -10.37 -7.91 11.16
CA GLY A 237 -11.18 -7.98 9.94
C GLY A 237 -10.53 -8.82 8.84
N GLN A 238 -9.20 -8.75 8.68
CA GLN A 238 -8.47 -9.58 7.71
C GLN A 238 -8.26 -11.01 8.21
N PHE A 239 -8.07 -11.22 9.51
CA PHE A 239 -8.04 -12.54 10.11
C PHE A 239 -9.35 -13.30 9.88
N ASP A 240 -10.49 -12.66 10.15
CA ASP A 240 -11.81 -13.25 9.91
C ASP A 240 -12.07 -13.53 8.43
N ALA A 241 -11.52 -12.68 7.53
CA ALA A 241 -11.61 -12.90 6.09
C ALA A 241 -10.82 -14.15 5.67
N ALA A 242 -9.57 -14.27 6.13
CA ALA A 242 -8.74 -15.43 5.85
C ALA A 242 -9.36 -16.73 6.41
N GLN A 243 -9.94 -16.70 7.61
CA GLN A 243 -10.66 -17.87 8.15
C GLN A 243 -11.87 -18.27 7.30
N ARG A 244 -12.62 -17.30 6.76
CA ARG A 244 -13.75 -17.56 5.88
C ARG A 244 -13.29 -18.18 4.56
N ASP A 245 -12.20 -17.68 3.98
CA ASP A 245 -11.65 -18.20 2.72
C ASP A 245 -11.18 -19.65 2.88
N VAL A 246 -10.55 -19.98 4.02
CA VAL A 246 -10.17 -21.35 4.38
C VAL A 246 -11.39 -22.26 4.51
N ALA A 247 -12.43 -21.82 5.24
CA ALA A 247 -13.66 -22.60 5.42
C ALA A 247 -14.42 -22.84 4.08
N VAL A 248 -14.38 -21.88 3.16
CA VAL A 248 -14.96 -22.05 1.81
C VAL A 248 -14.16 -23.07 1.02
N ALA A 249 -12.82 -23.00 1.02
CA ALA A 249 -11.97 -23.97 0.33
C ALA A 249 -12.17 -25.40 0.86
N GLU A 250 -12.36 -25.58 2.16
CA GLU A 250 -12.71 -26.86 2.78
C GLU A 250 -14.06 -27.41 2.30
N SER A 251 -15.06 -26.52 2.13
CA SER A 251 -16.40 -26.93 1.67
C SER A 251 -16.43 -27.39 0.20
N GLU A 252 -15.50 -26.88 -0.61
CA GLU A 252 -15.36 -27.24 -2.03
C GLU A 252 -14.55 -28.53 -2.21
N GLN A 253 -13.64 -28.85 -1.28
CA GLN A 253 -12.84 -30.08 -1.25
C GLN A 253 -13.53 -31.18 -0.42
N GLN A 254 -14.66 -31.68 -0.90
CA GLN A 254 -15.38 -32.76 -0.22
C GLN A 254 -14.66 -34.12 -0.42
N SER A 255 -13.61 -34.37 0.37
CA SER A 255 -13.00 -35.69 0.56
C SER A 255 -13.18 -36.16 2.01
N ASP A 256 -13.79 -37.33 2.17
CA ASP A 256 -14.18 -37.98 3.43
C ASP A 256 -12.99 -38.60 4.19
N ASP A 257 -11.93 -37.81 4.46
CA ASP A 257 -10.72 -38.32 5.12
C ASP A 257 -10.28 -37.44 6.31
N GLY A 258 -9.85 -38.09 7.39
CA GLY A 258 -9.52 -37.45 8.67
C GLY A 258 -8.33 -36.48 8.64
N ASP A 259 -7.61 -36.40 7.53
CA ASP A 259 -6.45 -35.53 7.31
C ASP A 259 -6.86 -34.06 7.10
N ALA A 260 -8.05 -33.80 6.54
CA ALA A 260 -8.54 -32.44 6.25
C ALA A 260 -8.80 -31.61 7.52
N VAL A 261 -9.27 -32.25 8.60
CA VAL A 261 -9.54 -31.57 9.88
C VAL A 261 -8.24 -31.16 10.58
N ALA A 262 -7.17 -31.95 10.44
CA ALA A 262 -5.88 -31.64 11.01
C ALA A 262 -5.21 -30.45 10.30
N ASP A 263 -5.37 -30.34 8.98
CA ASP A 263 -4.82 -29.25 8.19
C ASP A 263 -5.56 -27.92 8.42
N ALA A 264 -6.89 -27.95 8.51
CA ALA A 264 -7.73 -26.81 8.90
C ALA A 264 -7.30 -26.19 10.24
N GLN A 265 -7.12 -27.05 11.26
CA GLN A 265 -6.71 -26.63 12.59
C GLN A 265 -5.29 -26.05 12.59
N LYS A 266 -4.40 -26.57 11.74
CA LYS A 266 -3.04 -26.07 11.55
C LYS A 266 -3.05 -24.68 10.90
N VAL A 267 -3.82 -24.48 9.84
CA VAL A 267 -3.96 -23.16 9.18
C VAL A 267 -4.51 -22.12 10.15
N LYS A 268 -5.54 -22.45 10.93
CA LYS A 268 -6.07 -21.56 11.98
C LYS A 268 -5.01 -21.16 13.01
N THR A 269 -4.14 -22.10 13.39
CA THR A 269 -3.03 -21.84 14.31
C THR A 269 -2.02 -20.87 13.70
N VAL A 270 -1.65 -21.08 12.44
CA VAL A 270 -0.74 -20.21 11.68
C VAL A 270 -1.30 -18.79 11.52
N LEU A 271 -2.59 -18.65 11.23
CA LEU A 271 -3.26 -17.35 11.19
C LEU A 271 -3.18 -16.65 12.55
N LEU A 272 -3.44 -17.38 13.65
CA LEU A 272 -3.41 -16.80 14.99
C LEU A 272 -2.00 -16.37 15.39
N ASP A 273 -0.98 -17.17 15.05
CA ASP A 273 0.42 -16.84 15.29
C ASP A 273 0.87 -15.63 14.47
N THR A 274 0.39 -15.51 13.23
CA THR A 274 0.60 -14.32 12.38
C THR A 274 -0.02 -13.08 13.01
N ALA A 275 -1.27 -13.16 13.48
CA ALA A 275 -1.93 -12.05 14.16
C ALA A 275 -1.17 -11.62 15.44
N LYS A 276 -0.71 -12.59 16.24
CA LYS A 276 0.13 -12.33 17.42
C LYS A 276 1.46 -11.65 17.06
N ALA A 277 2.09 -12.04 15.97
CA ALA A 277 3.33 -11.42 15.51
C ALA A 277 3.14 -9.92 15.20
N PHE A 278 2.03 -9.53 14.58
CA PHE A 278 1.67 -8.11 14.34
C PHE A 278 1.28 -7.33 15.60
N MET A 279 1.01 -7.99 16.73
CA MET A 279 0.79 -7.31 18.01
C MET A 279 2.10 -7.02 18.76
N ALA A 280 3.20 -7.72 18.47
CA ALA A 280 4.47 -7.53 19.18
C ALA A 280 5.03 -6.09 19.09
N PRO A 281 5.00 -5.40 17.94
CA PRO A 281 5.38 -3.99 17.85
C PRO A 281 4.50 -3.06 18.70
N VAL A 282 3.19 -3.36 18.81
CA VAL A 282 2.24 -2.58 19.61
C VAL A 282 2.55 -2.75 21.10
N GLU A 283 2.87 -3.96 21.54
CA GLU A 283 3.31 -4.22 22.92
C GLU A 283 4.58 -3.46 23.28
N LYS A 284 5.58 -3.47 22.38
CA LYS A 284 6.82 -2.69 22.54
C LYS A 284 6.50 -1.21 22.65
N LEU A 285 5.65 -0.69 21.77
CA LEU A 285 5.22 0.70 21.77
C LEU A 285 4.53 1.10 23.09
N SER A 286 3.68 0.23 23.64
CA SER A 286 2.98 0.48 24.92
C SER A 286 3.93 0.69 26.12
N LYS A 287 5.11 0.07 26.07
CA LYS A 287 6.14 0.11 27.12
C LYS A 287 7.10 1.28 26.89
N GLU A 288 7.54 1.48 25.64
CA GLU A 288 8.69 2.32 25.32
C GLU A 288 8.36 3.70 24.75
N ALA A 289 7.13 3.94 24.28
CA ALA A 289 6.77 5.20 23.64
C ALA A 289 7.05 6.42 24.53
N LEU A 290 7.58 7.49 23.93
CA LEU A 290 7.87 8.73 24.65
C LEU A 290 6.58 9.44 25.09
N SER A 291 5.55 9.40 24.26
CA SER A 291 4.28 10.07 24.47
C SER A 291 3.34 9.25 25.36
N ARG A 292 2.81 9.88 26.42
CA ARG A 292 1.84 9.22 27.31
C ARG A 292 0.55 8.85 26.57
N GLY A 293 0.09 9.69 25.64
CA GLY A 293 -1.10 9.42 24.83
C GLY A 293 -0.94 8.15 23.99
N VAL A 294 0.21 8.03 23.31
CA VAL A 294 0.54 6.83 22.52
C VAL A 294 0.60 5.58 23.40
N LYS A 295 1.20 5.66 24.60
CA LYS A 295 1.23 4.52 25.55
C LYS A 295 -0.16 4.05 25.96
N VAL A 296 -1.05 4.99 26.28
CA VAL A 296 -2.43 4.69 26.68
C VAL A 296 -3.16 4.02 25.52
N ARG A 297 -3.10 4.62 24.32
CA ARG A 297 -3.78 4.07 23.14
C ARG A 297 -3.23 2.70 22.72
N ALA A 298 -1.93 2.47 22.86
CA ALA A 298 -1.34 1.16 22.60
C ALA A 298 -1.81 0.09 23.60
N LYS A 299 -2.01 0.45 24.88
CA LYS A 299 -2.59 -0.48 25.87
C LYS A 299 -4.05 -0.80 25.57
N GLU A 300 -4.84 0.20 25.16
CA GLU A 300 -6.22 0.01 24.71
C GLU A 300 -6.28 -0.94 23.50
N ALA A 301 -5.37 -0.79 22.53
CA ALA A 301 -5.26 -1.69 21.40
C ALA A 301 -4.89 -3.14 21.81
N ILE A 302 -3.97 -3.32 22.77
CA ILE A 302 -3.63 -4.66 23.29
C ILE A 302 -4.85 -5.31 23.94
N GLN A 303 -5.57 -4.58 24.79
CA GLN A 303 -6.79 -5.08 25.42
C GLN A 303 -7.85 -5.47 24.37
N LEU A 304 -8.06 -4.62 23.37
CA LEU A 304 -9.01 -4.93 22.29
C LEU A 304 -8.58 -6.16 21.47
N ALA A 305 -7.28 -6.38 21.29
CA ALA A 305 -6.77 -7.57 20.61
C ALA A 305 -6.99 -8.83 21.46
N GLU A 306 -6.77 -8.77 22.77
CA GLU A 306 -7.10 -9.86 23.70
C GLU A 306 -8.59 -10.21 23.58
N GLU A 307 -9.49 -9.23 23.51
CA GLU A 307 -10.93 -9.47 23.35
C GLU A 307 -11.31 -10.13 22.01
N LYS A 308 -10.63 -9.77 20.92
CA LYS A 308 -10.94 -10.29 19.57
C LYS A 308 -10.27 -11.61 19.21
N PHE A 309 -9.13 -11.94 19.83
CA PHE A 309 -8.33 -13.12 19.50
C PHE A 309 -8.27 -14.18 20.63
N SER A 310 -8.98 -13.98 21.74
CA SER A 310 -9.22 -15.02 22.77
C SER A 310 -10.26 -16.03 22.34
#